data_AF-A0A4Y2IKP4-F1
#
_entry.id   AF-A0A4Y2IKP4-F1
#
_cell.length_a   1.000
_cell.length_b   1.000
_cell.length_c   1.000
_cell.angle_alpha   90.00
_cell.angle_beta   90.00
_cell.angle_gamma   90.00
#
_symmetry.space_group_name_H-M   'P 1'
#
loop_
_entity.id
_entity.type
_entity.pdbx_description
1 polymer ?
#
loop_
_entity_poly.entity_id
_entity_poly.type
_entity_poly.pdbx_seq_one_letter_code
_entity_poly.pdbx_strand_id
1 'polypeptide(L)'
;MADNADLLALLAEMKKSMEKGQEEMKDRMEKGQEEMRKGQEEMKNQIQSHVESKVGEIKDHVNSCIEKIEEDVQSVKREIGEVKGEVERKIEEVEDKVQGKIEEVEDKLTDLKTIENALEARFGDSHLTQFYRTELKTRRQKPGESLQVLAADVERLMSLAYAECPQDVRDSLAAQYFVDAIRDEDTQHATRLMGAKDLKSALAYSMKYEAAKTVSKTSRNIRSIEVEDGTGKEKDEKFDCLLKTLEKLLNSHVAGKKNTPRRNPNVTCWKCNKKGHVQRECQTISPIQEN
;
A
#
# COMPACT_ATOMS: atom_id res chain seq x y z
N MET A 1 119.91 107.71 1.32
CA MET A 1 118.45 107.43 1.40
C MET A 1 117.85 106.99 0.05
N ALA A 2 118.65 106.54 -0.93
CA ALA A 2 118.16 106.11 -2.25
C ALA A 2 118.02 104.57 -2.38
N ASP A 3 118.82 103.80 -1.63
CA ASP A 3 118.90 102.34 -1.81
C ASP A 3 117.73 101.53 -1.19
N ASN A 4 116.80 102.19 -0.48
CA ASN A 4 115.63 101.53 0.14
C ASN A 4 114.38 101.57 -0.74
N ALA A 5 114.34 102.45 -1.76
CA ALA A 5 113.21 102.60 -2.67
C ALA A 5 113.19 101.53 -3.78
N ASP A 6 114.36 101.16 -4.30
CA ASP A 6 114.50 100.10 -5.32
C ASP A 6 114.18 98.70 -4.77
N LEU A 7 114.49 98.45 -3.50
CA LEU A 7 114.17 97.18 -2.82
C LEU A 7 112.64 97.01 -2.61
N LEU A 8 111.93 98.11 -2.31
CA LEU A 8 110.46 98.12 -2.18
C LEU A 8 109.75 97.92 -3.52
N ALA A 9 110.31 98.44 -4.63
CA ALA A 9 109.78 98.24 -5.97
C ALA A 9 109.89 96.77 -6.42
N LEU A 10 111.05 96.14 -6.19
CA LEU A 10 111.28 94.71 -6.46
C LEU A 10 110.34 93.80 -5.64
N LEU A 11 110.11 94.12 -4.36
CA LEU A 11 109.16 93.39 -3.51
C LEU A 11 107.71 93.52 -4.00
N ALA A 12 107.32 94.71 -4.49
CA ALA A 12 105.99 94.93 -5.06
C ALA A 12 105.77 94.16 -6.37
N GLU A 13 106.78 94.09 -7.25
CA GLU A 13 106.73 93.29 -8.47
C GLU A 13 106.67 91.78 -8.18
N MET A 14 107.44 91.29 -7.19
CA MET A 14 107.34 89.90 -6.72
C MET A 14 105.98 89.57 -6.13
N LYS A 15 105.38 90.48 -5.35
CA LYS A 15 104.03 90.28 -4.79
C LYS A 15 102.97 90.23 -5.89
N LYS A 16 103.06 91.11 -6.89
CA LYS A 16 102.14 91.15 -8.03
C LYS A 16 102.25 89.92 -8.93
N SER A 17 103.47 89.43 -9.18
CA SER A 17 103.66 88.18 -9.95
C SER A 17 103.17 86.95 -9.20
N MET A 18 103.31 86.95 -7.86
CA MET A 18 102.78 85.90 -6.99
C MET A 18 101.25 85.91 -6.94
N GLU A 19 100.62 87.06 -6.75
CA GLU A 19 99.15 87.21 -6.79
C GLU A 19 98.61 86.81 -8.17
N LYS A 20 99.27 87.21 -9.26
CA LYS A 20 98.91 86.78 -10.62
C LYS A 20 99.06 85.27 -10.80
N GLY A 21 100.13 84.66 -10.29
CA GLY A 21 100.32 83.21 -10.33
C GLY A 21 99.30 82.43 -9.50
N GLN A 22 98.86 82.99 -8.36
CA GLN A 22 97.78 82.43 -7.54
C GLN A 22 96.42 82.54 -8.24
N GLU A 23 96.12 83.68 -8.86
CA GLU A 23 94.88 83.88 -9.60
C GLU A 23 94.80 82.98 -10.85
N GLU A 24 95.89 82.86 -11.61
CA GLU A 24 95.96 81.91 -12.74
C GLU A 24 95.83 80.45 -12.31
N MET A 25 96.36 80.09 -11.13
CA MET A 25 96.21 78.76 -10.55
C MET A 25 94.76 78.50 -10.15
N LYS A 26 94.09 79.49 -9.56
CA LYS A 26 92.67 79.42 -9.16
C LYS A 26 91.76 79.33 -10.39
N ASP A 27 91.99 80.13 -11.41
CA ASP A 27 91.23 80.09 -12.68
C ASP A 27 91.39 78.72 -13.38
N ARG A 28 92.62 78.18 -13.44
CA ARG A 28 92.86 76.82 -13.93
C ARG A 28 92.12 75.75 -13.11
N MET A 29 92.06 75.92 -11.80
CA MET A 29 91.35 75.00 -10.91
C MET A 29 89.84 75.07 -11.14
N GLU A 30 89.26 76.26 -11.21
CA GLU A 30 87.84 76.48 -11.50
C GLU A 30 87.48 75.93 -12.89
N LYS A 31 88.31 76.18 -13.90
CA LYS A 31 88.11 75.64 -15.26
C LYS A 31 88.19 74.12 -15.29
N GLY A 32 89.15 73.51 -14.59
CA GLY A 32 89.26 72.06 -14.47
C GLY A 32 88.07 71.43 -13.73
N GLN A 33 87.55 72.10 -12.70
CA GLN A 33 86.33 71.68 -12.01
C GLN A 33 85.08 71.79 -12.91
N GLU A 34 84.97 72.86 -13.70
CA GLU A 34 83.86 73.06 -14.63
C GLU A 34 83.89 72.05 -15.78
N GLU A 35 85.07 71.71 -16.32
CA GLU A 35 85.22 70.65 -17.31
C GLU A 35 84.82 69.27 -16.74
N MET A 36 85.21 68.99 -15.48
CA MET A 36 84.78 67.77 -14.78
C MET A 36 83.26 67.72 -14.59
N ARG A 37 82.65 68.84 -14.19
CA ARG A 37 81.20 68.95 -14.01
C ARG A 37 80.47 68.71 -15.34
N LYS A 38 80.95 69.30 -16.44
CA LYS A 38 80.38 69.08 -17.78
C LYS A 38 80.51 67.62 -18.23
N GLY A 39 81.66 67.00 -18.03
CA GLY A 39 81.85 65.58 -18.35
C GLY A 39 80.94 64.65 -17.54
N GLN A 40 80.69 64.97 -16.26
CA GLN A 40 79.72 64.27 -15.42
C GLN A 40 78.28 64.46 -15.92
N GLU A 41 77.91 65.68 -16.30
CA GLU A 41 76.58 66.00 -16.83
C GLU A 41 76.33 65.29 -18.18
N GLU A 42 77.31 65.27 -19.08
CA GLU A 42 77.22 64.53 -20.34
C GLU A 42 77.05 63.02 -20.12
N MET A 43 77.84 62.42 -19.22
CA MET A 43 77.71 61.00 -18.89
C MET A 43 76.34 60.68 -18.31
N LYS A 44 75.82 61.53 -17.42
CA LYS A 44 74.48 61.38 -16.84
C LYS A 44 73.40 61.47 -17.92
N ASN A 45 73.50 62.44 -18.83
CA ASN A 45 72.53 62.62 -19.92
C ASN A 45 72.55 61.43 -20.90
N GLN A 46 73.73 60.87 -21.20
CA GLN A 46 73.85 59.67 -22.03
C GLN A 46 73.25 58.43 -21.35
N ILE A 47 73.50 58.25 -20.05
CA ILE A 47 72.90 57.14 -19.29
C ILE A 47 71.39 57.30 -19.23
N GLN A 48 70.90 58.50 -18.94
CA GLN A 48 69.48 58.79 -18.86
C GLN A 48 68.78 58.51 -20.20
N SER A 49 69.31 59.00 -21.32
CA SER A 49 68.70 58.79 -22.63
C SER A 49 68.72 57.31 -23.06
N HIS A 50 69.79 56.57 -22.75
CA HIS A 50 69.85 55.13 -23.01
C HIS A 50 68.83 54.34 -22.19
N VAL A 51 68.66 54.69 -20.91
CA VAL A 51 67.65 54.09 -20.04
C VAL A 51 66.24 54.42 -20.55
N GLU A 52 65.98 55.67 -20.91
CA GLU A 52 64.69 56.09 -21.46
C GLU A 52 64.36 55.37 -22.77
N SER A 53 65.34 55.22 -23.68
CA SER A 53 65.18 54.47 -24.93
C SER A 53 64.82 53.01 -24.68
N LYS A 54 65.58 52.33 -23.81
CA LYS A 54 65.33 50.92 -23.47
C LYS A 54 63.99 50.71 -22.78
N VAL A 55 63.61 51.61 -21.88
CA VAL A 55 62.31 51.56 -21.21
C VAL A 55 61.19 51.77 -22.23
N GLY A 56 61.38 52.66 -23.22
CA GLY A 56 60.48 52.84 -24.35
C GLY A 56 60.30 51.55 -25.16
N GLU A 57 61.39 50.92 -25.58
CA GLU A 57 61.36 49.65 -26.33
C GLU A 57 60.64 48.53 -25.56
N ILE A 58 60.92 48.39 -24.26
CA ILE A 58 60.24 47.41 -23.40
C ILE A 58 58.76 47.70 -23.32
N LYS A 59 58.36 48.98 -23.17
CA LYS A 59 56.97 49.39 -23.10
C LYS A 59 56.23 49.06 -24.40
N ASP A 60 56.84 49.32 -25.55
CA ASP A 60 56.24 49.02 -26.85
C ASP A 60 56.09 47.51 -27.06
N HIS A 61 57.10 46.72 -26.67
CA HIS A 61 57.01 45.26 -26.74
C HIS A 61 55.91 44.71 -25.82
N VAL A 62 55.80 45.22 -24.60
CA VAL A 62 54.75 44.83 -23.65
C VAL A 62 53.36 45.19 -24.21
N ASN A 63 53.19 46.39 -24.76
CA ASN A 63 51.92 46.79 -25.37
C ASN A 63 51.54 45.88 -26.55
N SER A 64 52.49 45.55 -27.44
CA SER A 64 52.22 44.63 -28.55
C SER A 64 51.83 43.22 -28.07
N CYS A 65 52.45 42.73 -26.99
CA CYS A 65 52.07 41.46 -26.38
C CYS A 65 50.67 41.52 -25.77
N ILE A 66 50.29 42.62 -25.12
CA ILE A 66 48.94 42.83 -24.58
C ILE A 66 47.90 42.79 -25.70
N GLU A 67 48.12 43.53 -26.79
CA GLU A 67 47.19 43.57 -27.93
C GLU A 67 46.93 42.16 -28.51
N LYS A 68 47.98 41.35 -28.70
CA LYS A 68 47.85 39.96 -29.18
C LYS A 68 47.03 39.09 -28.22
N ILE A 69 47.27 39.22 -26.92
CA ILE A 69 46.51 38.48 -25.91
C ILE A 69 45.04 38.91 -25.92
N GLU A 70 44.76 40.20 -26.09
CA GLU A 70 43.40 40.71 -26.19
C GLU A 70 42.68 40.17 -27.44
N GLU A 71 43.37 40.09 -28.59
CA GLU A 71 42.85 39.47 -29.81
C GLU A 71 42.51 37.99 -29.59
N ASP A 72 43.43 37.21 -29.00
CA ASP A 72 43.23 35.79 -28.69
C ASP A 72 42.04 35.59 -27.75
N VAL A 73 41.94 36.39 -26.69
CA VAL A 73 40.82 36.36 -25.74
C VAL A 73 39.49 36.66 -26.42
N GLN A 74 39.47 37.63 -27.34
CA GLN A 74 38.26 37.94 -28.13
C GLN A 74 37.89 36.80 -29.08
N SER A 75 38.87 36.14 -29.70
CA SER A 75 38.65 34.97 -30.55
C SER A 75 38.04 33.82 -29.77
N VAL A 76 38.66 33.45 -28.64
CA VAL A 76 38.15 32.38 -27.75
C VAL A 76 36.75 32.70 -27.25
N LYS A 77 36.47 33.97 -26.91
CA LYS A 77 35.13 34.39 -26.49
C LYS A 77 34.08 34.16 -27.58
N ARG A 78 34.44 34.36 -28.87
CA ARG A 78 33.56 34.08 -30.01
C ARG A 78 33.27 32.59 -30.14
N GLU A 79 34.32 31.76 -30.11
CA GLU A 79 34.19 30.30 -30.19
C GLU A 79 33.33 29.73 -29.06
N ILE A 80 33.53 30.21 -27.82
CA ILE A 80 32.69 29.82 -26.67
C ILE A 80 31.22 30.15 -26.94
N GLY A 81 30.93 31.30 -27.55
CA GLY A 81 29.58 31.69 -27.93
C GLY A 81 28.96 30.75 -28.97
N GLU A 82 29.72 30.38 -29.99
CA GLU A 82 29.28 29.43 -31.03
C GLU A 82 29.00 28.04 -30.46
N VAL A 83 29.92 27.51 -29.66
CA VAL A 83 29.76 26.22 -28.98
C VAL A 83 28.54 26.24 -28.06
N LYS A 84 28.36 27.31 -27.28
CA LYS A 84 27.19 27.47 -26.41
C LYS A 84 25.88 27.42 -27.22
N GLY A 85 25.81 28.15 -28.33
CA GLY A 85 24.63 28.14 -29.20
C GLY A 85 24.39 26.80 -29.90
N GLU A 86 25.42 26.02 -30.22
CA GLU A 86 25.26 24.66 -30.73
C GLU A 86 24.74 23.70 -29.65
N VAL A 87 25.25 23.82 -28.43
CA VAL A 87 24.79 23.00 -27.30
C VAL A 87 23.31 23.29 -27.00
N GLU A 88 22.90 24.57 -26.95
CA GLU A 88 21.50 24.94 -26.73
C GLU A 88 20.57 24.36 -27.81
N ARG A 89 20.94 24.46 -29.10
CA ARG A 89 20.16 23.88 -30.21
C ARG A 89 20.05 22.36 -30.12
N LYS A 90 21.12 21.66 -29.72
CA LYS A 90 21.10 20.19 -29.56
C LYS A 90 20.23 19.76 -28.39
N ILE A 91 20.19 20.55 -27.32
CA ILE A 91 19.31 20.28 -26.18
C ILE A 91 17.85 20.39 -26.64
N GLU A 92 17.49 21.46 -27.34
CA GLU A 92 16.14 21.66 -27.88
C GLU A 92 15.72 20.53 -28.84
N GLU A 93 16.60 20.13 -29.77
CA GLU A 93 16.32 19.00 -30.68
C GLU A 93 16.08 17.68 -29.93
N VAL A 94 16.85 17.44 -28.86
CA VAL A 94 16.67 16.24 -28.03
C VAL A 94 15.35 16.31 -27.25
N GLU A 95 15.00 17.46 -26.70
CA GLU A 95 13.73 17.68 -25.99
C GLU A 95 12.53 17.41 -26.91
N ASP A 96 12.52 17.98 -28.11
CA ASP A 96 11.46 17.75 -29.11
C ASP A 96 11.33 16.26 -29.47
N LYS A 97 12.47 15.58 -29.67
CA LYS A 97 12.49 14.15 -30.01
C LYS A 97 12.00 13.27 -28.87
N VAL A 98 12.30 13.64 -27.63
CA VAL A 98 11.80 12.93 -26.44
C VAL A 98 10.30 13.16 -26.29
N GLN A 99 9.84 14.40 -26.44
CA GLN A 99 8.43 14.75 -26.35
C GLN A 99 7.60 13.99 -27.39
N GLY A 100 8.00 13.97 -28.66
CA GLY A 100 7.29 13.24 -29.71
C GLY A 100 7.23 11.73 -29.47
N LYS A 101 8.27 11.13 -28.85
CA LYS A 101 8.25 9.72 -28.47
C LYS A 101 7.33 9.42 -27.30
N ILE A 102 7.18 10.35 -26.36
CA ILE A 102 6.24 10.21 -25.23
C ILE A 102 4.81 10.19 -25.78
N GLU A 103 4.47 11.12 -26.66
CA GLU A 103 3.15 11.19 -27.31
C GLU A 103 2.84 9.90 -28.10
N GLU A 104 3.79 9.38 -28.89
CA GLU A 104 3.63 8.10 -29.61
C GLU A 104 3.36 6.92 -28.67
N VAL A 105 4.01 6.90 -27.49
CA VAL A 105 3.80 5.85 -26.48
C VAL A 105 2.45 6.00 -25.80
N GLU A 106 2.01 7.23 -25.50
CA GLU A 106 0.69 7.50 -24.93
C GLU A 106 -0.42 7.02 -25.87
N ASP A 107 -0.34 7.32 -27.16
CA ASP A 107 -1.31 6.86 -28.15
C ASP A 107 -1.41 5.32 -28.17
N LYS A 108 -0.28 4.62 -28.22
CA LYS A 108 -0.24 3.14 -28.17
C LYS A 108 -0.84 2.59 -26.88
N LEU A 109 -0.63 3.26 -25.74
CA LEU A 109 -1.23 2.84 -24.46
C LEU A 109 -2.75 3.01 -24.49
N THR A 110 -3.28 4.06 -25.11
CA THR A 110 -4.73 4.23 -25.27
C THR A 110 -5.36 3.17 -26.18
N ASP A 111 -4.69 2.80 -27.27
CA ASP A 111 -5.11 1.71 -28.16
C ASP A 111 -5.10 0.37 -27.44
N LEU A 112 -4.02 0.05 -26.72
CA LEU A 112 -3.92 -1.19 -25.94
C LEU A 112 -5.02 -1.27 -24.88
N LYS A 113 -5.29 -0.18 -24.16
CA LYS A 113 -6.38 -0.12 -23.19
C LYS A 113 -7.76 -0.32 -23.83
N THR A 114 -7.94 0.18 -25.05
CA THR A 114 -9.19 -0.03 -25.81
C THR A 114 -9.35 -1.49 -26.19
N ILE A 115 -8.27 -2.14 -26.64
CA ILE A 115 -8.26 -3.57 -26.96
C ILE A 115 -8.53 -4.40 -25.70
N GLU A 116 -7.87 -4.09 -24.57
CA GLU A 116 -8.10 -4.74 -23.28
C GLU A 116 -9.58 -4.68 -22.87
N ASN A 117 -10.18 -3.48 -22.90
CA ASN A 117 -11.60 -3.31 -22.58
C ASN A 117 -12.52 -4.08 -23.54
N ALA A 118 -12.19 -4.14 -24.83
CA ALA A 118 -12.97 -4.90 -25.81
C ALA A 118 -12.86 -6.41 -25.58
N LEU A 119 -11.66 -6.90 -25.23
CA LEU A 119 -11.44 -8.29 -24.86
C LEU A 119 -12.19 -8.65 -23.58
N GLU A 120 -12.11 -7.82 -22.54
CA GLU A 120 -12.85 -8.01 -21.29
C GLU A 120 -14.37 -7.97 -21.53
N ALA A 121 -14.88 -7.09 -22.39
CA ALA A 121 -16.30 -7.05 -22.70
C ALA A 121 -16.80 -8.29 -23.49
N ARG A 122 -15.93 -8.94 -24.27
CA ARG A 122 -16.30 -10.09 -25.13
C ARG A 122 -16.02 -11.44 -24.50
N PHE A 123 -14.93 -11.54 -23.76
CA PHE A 123 -14.39 -12.77 -23.19
C PHE A 123 -14.26 -12.70 -21.67
N GLY A 124 -14.56 -11.55 -21.04
CA GLY A 124 -14.50 -11.41 -19.60
C GLY A 124 -15.47 -12.35 -18.91
N ASP A 125 -14.95 -13.05 -17.92
CA ASP A 125 -15.68 -14.12 -17.22
C ASP A 125 -16.56 -13.58 -16.08
N SER A 126 -16.75 -12.27 -15.96
CA SER A 126 -17.49 -11.63 -14.86
C SER A 126 -18.89 -12.25 -14.65
N HIS A 127 -19.64 -12.46 -15.73
CA HIS A 127 -20.95 -13.13 -15.67
C HIS A 127 -20.85 -14.64 -15.43
N LEU A 128 -19.77 -15.26 -15.90
CA LEU A 128 -19.52 -16.69 -15.77
C LEU A 128 -19.11 -17.06 -14.33
N THR A 129 -18.41 -16.18 -13.62
CA THR A 129 -18.11 -16.30 -12.19
C THR A 129 -19.40 -16.46 -11.37
N GLN A 130 -20.45 -15.69 -11.68
CA GLN A 130 -21.74 -15.80 -10.99
C GLN A 130 -22.46 -17.13 -11.28
N PHE A 131 -22.33 -17.64 -12.51
CA PHE A 131 -22.83 -18.97 -12.87
C PHE A 131 -22.15 -20.06 -12.02
N TYR A 132 -20.82 -20.06 -11.93
CA TYR A 132 -20.09 -21.05 -11.11
C TYR A 132 -20.38 -20.93 -9.61
N ARG A 133 -20.57 -19.71 -9.09
CA ARG A 133 -21.02 -19.50 -7.70
C ARG A 133 -22.39 -20.14 -7.44
N THR A 134 -23.28 -20.09 -8.42
CA THR A 134 -24.61 -20.72 -8.33
C THR A 134 -24.49 -22.23 -8.41
N GLU A 135 -23.67 -22.74 -9.32
CA GLU A 135 -23.40 -24.18 -9.47
C GLU A 135 -22.84 -24.78 -8.16
N LEU A 136 -21.86 -24.12 -7.53
CA LEU A 136 -21.33 -24.49 -6.20
C LEU A 136 -22.41 -24.60 -5.12
N LYS A 137 -23.27 -23.58 -5.01
CA LYS A 137 -24.33 -23.57 -3.99
C LYS A 137 -25.33 -24.71 -4.15
N THR A 138 -25.62 -25.07 -5.39
CA THR A 138 -26.56 -26.15 -5.73
C THR A 138 -25.93 -27.53 -5.79
N ARG A 139 -24.60 -27.63 -5.67
CA ARG A 139 -23.88 -28.89 -5.83
C ARG A 139 -24.26 -29.89 -4.74
N ARG A 140 -24.61 -31.10 -5.18
CA ARG A 140 -24.91 -32.26 -4.33
C ARG A 140 -24.32 -33.53 -4.94
N GLN A 141 -23.81 -34.44 -4.12
CA GLN A 141 -23.21 -35.71 -4.55
C GLN A 141 -24.24 -36.57 -5.30
N LYS A 142 -23.89 -37.02 -6.51
CA LYS A 142 -24.75 -37.87 -7.34
C LYS A 142 -24.77 -39.32 -6.82
N PRO A 143 -25.83 -40.10 -7.11
CA PRO A 143 -25.83 -41.53 -6.82
C PRO A 143 -24.64 -42.26 -7.47
N GLY A 144 -23.82 -42.92 -6.65
CA GLY A 144 -22.63 -43.66 -7.12
C GLY A 144 -21.39 -42.79 -7.39
N GLU A 145 -21.46 -41.47 -7.18
CA GLU A 145 -20.31 -40.58 -7.28
C GLU A 145 -19.40 -40.76 -6.04
N SER A 146 -18.10 -40.96 -6.27
CA SER A 146 -17.13 -41.04 -5.18
C SER A 146 -16.82 -39.67 -4.58
N LEU A 147 -16.42 -39.64 -3.31
CA LEU A 147 -16.06 -38.40 -2.63
C LEU A 147 -14.91 -37.65 -3.32
N GLN A 148 -13.98 -38.36 -3.95
CA GLN A 148 -12.87 -37.73 -4.67
C GLN A 148 -13.35 -36.97 -5.90
N VAL A 149 -14.31 -37.53 -6.66
CA VAL A 149 -14.87 -36.87 -7.85
C VAL A 149 -15.65 -35.64 -7.43
N LEU A 150 -16.44 -35.73 -6.36
CA LEU A 150 -17.14 -34.58 -5.78
C LEU A 150 -16.15 -33.48 -5.36
N ALA A 151 -15.09 -33.84 -4.64
CA ALA A 151 -14.08 -32.88 -4.18
C ALA A 151 -13.35 -32.19 -5.34
N ALA A 152 -12.94 -32.95 -6.37
CA ALA A 152 -12.29 -32.40 -7.55
C ALA A 152 -13.18 -31.40 -8.30
N ASP A 153 -14.48 -31.69 -8.40
CA ASP A 153 -15.43 -30.78 -9.04
C ASP A 153 -15.68 -29.51 -8.20
N VAL A 154 -15.75 -29.63 -6.86
CA VAL A 154 -15.80 -28.47 -5.95
C VAL A 154 -14.53 -27.62 -6.08
N GLU A 155 -13.34 -28.22 -6.13
CA GLU A 155 -12.07 -27.50 -6.30
C GLU A 155 -12.01 -26.75 -7.63
N ARG A 156 -12.44 -27.40 -8.72
CA ARG A 156 -12.54 -26.79 -10.05
C ARG A 156 -13.49 -25.59 -10.02
N LEU A 157 -14.70 -25.76 -9.47
CA LEU A 157 -15.68 -24.68 -9.40
C LEU A 157 -15.21 -23.53 -8.49
N MET A 158 -14.53 -23.82 -7.38
CA MET A 158 -13.97 -22.78 -6.50
C MET A 158 -12.91 -21.94 -7.21
N SER A 159 -12.07 -22.57 -8.02
CA SER A 159 -11.06 -21.88 -8.83
C SER A 159 -11.68 -20.92 -9.85
N LEU A 160 -12.84 -21.26 -10.41
CA LEU A 160 -13.54 -20.45 -11.40
C LEU A 160 -14.46 -19.38 -10.77
N ALA A 161 -15.10 -19.69 -9.65
CA ALA A 161 -16.06 -18.82 -8.96
C ALA A 161 -15.41 -17.75 -8.06
N TYR A 162 -14.18 -18.01 -7.62
CA TYR A 162 -13.43 -17.17 -6.68
C TYR A 162 -11.96 -17.07 -7.08
N ALA A 163 -11.67 -16.84 -8.37
CA ALA A 163 -10.29 -16.74 -8.87
C ALA A 163 -9.45 -15.67 -8.14
N GLU A 164 -10.06 -14.54 -7.80
CA GLU A 164 -9.43 -13.37 -7.16
C GLU A 164 -9.31 -13.48 -5.62
N CYS A 165 -9.88 -14.51 -5.02
CA CYS A 165 -9.91 -14.65 -3.56
C CYS A 165 -8.60 -15.27 -3.03
N PRO A 166 -8.06 -14.81 -1.88
CA PRO A 166 -6.92 -15.44 -1.21
C PRO A 166 -7.11 -16.95 -1.01
N GLN A 167 -6.02 -17.72 -1.13
CA GLN A 167 -6.05 -19.19 -1.15
C GLN A 167 -6.63 -19.80 0.14
N ASP A 168 -6.28 -19.25 1.30
CA ASP A 168 -6.75 -19.70 2.61
C ASP A 168 -8.28 -19.60 2.75
N VAL A 169 -8.85 -18.50 2.24
CA VAL A 169 -10.29 -18.29 2.20
C VAL A 169 -10.95 -19.26 1.22
N ARG A 170 -10.33 -19.50 0.05
CA ARG A 170 -10.81 -20.50 -0.92
C ARG A 170 -10.82 -21.90 -0.34
N ASP A 171 -9.77 -22.30 0.36
CA ASP A 171 -9.63 -23.65 0.93
C ASP A 171 -10.68 -23.90 2.02
N SER A 172 -10.92 -22.91 2.88
CA SER A 172 -11.94 -22.97 3.94
C SER A 172 -13.36 -23.05 3.36
N LEU A 173 -13.67 -22.21 2.37
CA LEU A 173 -14.95 -22.24 1.66
C LEU A 173 -15.15 -23.55 0.90
N ALA A 174 -14.11 -24.04 0.23
CA ALA A 174 -14.16 -25.31 -0.50
C ALA A 174 -14.47 -26.48 0.43
N ALA A 175 -13.86 -26.52 1.62
CA ALA A 175 -14.16 -27.53 2.63
C ALA A 175 -15.64 -27.48 3.05
N GLN A 176 -16.18 -26.28 3.30
CA GLN A 176 -17.58 -26.08 3.67
C GLN A 176 -18.55 -26.54 2.56
N TYR A 177 -18.35 -26.07 1.32
CA TYR A 177 -19.18 -26.47 0.19
C TYR A 177 -19.10 -27.98 -0.10
N PHE A 178 -17.93 -28.59 0.06
CA PHE A 178 -17.76 -30.03 -0.06
C PHE A 178 -18.58 -30.78 0.98
N VAL A 179 -18.46 -30.42 2.26
CA VAL A 179 -19.22 -31.05 3.35
C VAL A 179 -20.73 -30.91 3.12
N ASP A 180 -21.19 -29.72 2.73
CA ASP A 180 -22.61 -29.46 2.47
C ASP A 180 -23.13 -30.23 1.24
N ALA A 181 -22.25 -30.59 0.30
CA ALA A 181 -22.60 -31.37 -0.88
C ALA A 181 -22.65 -32.89 -0.66
N ILE A 182 -22.07 -33.42 0.43
CA ILE A 182 -22.10 -34.85 0.77
C ILE A 182 -23.56 -35.30 0.99
N ARG A 183 -23.93 -36.44 0.39
CA ARG A 183 -25.30 -36.97 0.45
C ARG A 183 -25.55 -37.90 1.63
N ASP A 184 -24.54 -38.62 2.11
CA ASP A 184 -24.65 -39.47 3.31
C ASP A 184 -24.61 -38.59 4.58
N GLU A 185 -25.74 -38.48 5.27
CA GLU A 185 -25.91 -37.59 6.43
C GLU A 185 -24.90 -37.90 7.55
N ASP A 186 -24.66 -39.18 7.84
CA ASP A 186 -23.68 -39.57 8.87
C ASP A 186 -22.27 -39.08 8.53
N THR A 187 -21.84 -39.26 7.27
CA THR A 187 -20.52 -38.79 6.80
C THR A 187 -20.47 -37.27 6.78
N GLN A 188 -21.52 -36.59 6.36
CA GLN A 188 -21.61 -35.13 6.39
C GLN A 188 -21.46 -34.60 7.82
N HIS A 189 -22.24 -35.12 8.78
CA HIS A 189 -22.20 -34.68 10.17
C HIS A 189 -20.85 -34.99 10.84
N ALA A 190 -20.28 -36.18 10.60
CA ALA A 190 -18.97 -36.55 11.12
C ALA A 190 -17.89 -35.60 10.60
N THR A 191 -17.88 -35.30 9.30
CA THR A 191 -16.87 -34.40 8.72
C THR A 191 -17.06 -32.95 9.18
N ARG A 192 -18.31 -32.48 9.36
CA ARG A 192 -18.59 -31.15 9.90
C ARG A 192 -18.07 -30.99 11.34
N LEU A 193 -18.25 -32.02 12.19
CA LEU A 193 -17.78 -32.01 13.58
C LEU A 193 -16.25 -31.93 13.70
N MET A 194 -15.51 -32.47 12.73
CA MET A 194 -14.05 -32.37 12.73
C MET A 194 -13.52 -30.98 12.43
N GLY A 195 -14.32 -30.09 11.84
CA GLY A 195 -13.90 -28.72 11.54
C GLY A 195 -12.71 -28.65 10.59
N ALA A 196 -12.82 -29.30 9.43
CA ALA A 196 -11.76 -29.28 8.42
C ALA A 196 -11.51 -27.85 7.90
N LYS A 197 -10.24 -27.43 7.90
CA LYS A 197 -9.79 -26.09 7.47
C LYS A 197 -9.56 -25.98 5.97
N ASP A 198 -9.36 -27.12 5.32
CA ASP A 198 -9.06 -27.21 3.89
C ASP A 198 -9.79 -28.41 3.28
N LEU A 199 -10.03 -28.32 1.97
CA LEU A 199 -10.76 -29.35 1.22
C LEU A 199 -10.08 -30.72 1.30
N LYS A 200 -8.74 -30.78 1.31
CA LYS A 200 -8.00 -32.04 1.33
C LYS A 200 -8.17 -32.75 2.66
N SER A 201 -8.11 -32.02 3.77
CA SER A 201 -8.39 -32.53 5.12
C SER A 201 -9.84 -33.02 5.25
N ALA A 202 -10.81 -32.27 4.71
CA ALA A 202 -12.21 -32.67 4.70
C ALA A 202 -12.42 -33.98 3.92
N LEU A 203 -11.86 -34.08 2.71
CA LEU A 203 -11.92 -35.28 1.89
C LEU A 203 -11.26 -36.49 2.58
N ALA A 204 -10.05 -36.30 3.11
CA ALA A 204 -9.31 -37.38 3.78
C ALA A 204 -10.07 -37.91 5.00
N TYR A 205 -10.70 -37.03 5.79
CA TYR A 205 -11.51 -37.46 6.92
C TYR A 205 -12.79 -38.18 6.47
N SER A 206 -13.54 -37.62 5.51
CA SER A 206 -14.75 -38.27 4.98
C SER A 206 -14.44 -39.68 4.45
N MET A 207 -13.35 -39.85 3.70
CA MET A 207 -12.92 -41.17 3.21
C MET A 207 -12.58 -42.13 4.34
N LYS A 208 -11.87 -41.67 5.40
CA LYS A 208 -11.58 -42.48 6.58
C LYS A 208 -12.85 -42.91 7.29
N TYR A 209 -13.83 -42.02 7.39
CA TYR A 209 -15.13 -42.31 7.99
C TYR A 209 -15.90 -43.36 7.17
N GLU A 210 -15.98 -43.22 5.85
CA GLU A 210 -16.61 -44.22 4.97
C GLU A 210 -15.96 -45.61 5.13
N ALA A 211 -14.62 -45.68 5.18
CA ALA A 211 -13.89 -46.92 5.40
C ALA A 211 -14.16 -47.51 6.81
N ALA A 212 -14.22 -46.70 7.86
CA ALA A 212 -14.58 -47.17 9.20
C ALA A 212 -16.05 -47.62 9.30
N LYS A 213 -16.95 -46.95 8.58
CA LYS A 213 -18.38 -47.26 8.51
C LYS A 213 -18.62 -48.61 7.83
N THR A 214 -17.89 -48.95 6.76
CA THR A 214 -18.01 -50.26 6.10
C THR A 214 -17.55 -51.40 7.01
N VAL A 215 -16.43 -51.24 7.73
CA VAL A 215 -15.97 -52.24 8.72
C VAL A 215 -16.99 -52.43 9.85
N SER A 216 -17.58 -51.34 10.34
CA SER A 216 -18.60 -51.37 11.41
C SER A 216 -19.93 -51.96 10.96
N LYS A 217 -20.26 -51.90 9.66
CA LYS A 217 -21.43 -52.57 9.09
C LYS A 217 -21.18 -54.07 8.93
N THR A 218 -19.98 -54.47 8.53
CA THR A 218 -19.59 -55.88 8.40
C THR A 218 -19.45 -56.60 9.75
N SER A 219 -18.96 -55.91 10.80
CA SER A 219 -18.86 -56.48 12.15
C SER A 219 -20.20 -56.57 12.90
N ARG A 220 -21.25 -55.89 12.40
CA ARG A 220 -22.63 -55.94 12.91
C ARG A 220 -23.49 -57.03 12.29
N ASN A 221 -22.91 -57.97 11.54
CA ASN A 221 -23.57 -59.25 11.20
C ASN A 221 -23.71 -60.20 12.42
N ILE A 222 -23.75 -59.65 13.63
CA ILE A 222 -24.27 -60.27 14.84
C ILE A 222 -25.57 -59.52 15.13
N ARG A 223 -26.69 -60.19 14.88
CA ARG A 223 -28.10 -59.81 15.16
C ARG A 223 -28.21 -58.35 15.60
N SER A 224 -28.47 -57.47 14.64
CA SER A 224 -28.88 -56.10 14.93
C SER A 224 -29.90 -56.12 16.07
N ILE A 225 -29.55 -55.51 17.21
CA ILE A 225 -30.58 -54.89 18.03
C ILE A 225 -31.02 -53.71 17.19
N GLU A 226 -32.21 -53.84 16.62
CA GLU A 226 -32.99 -52.69 16.20
C GLU A 226 -33.18 -51.88 17.49
N VAL A 227 -32.38 -50.84 17.69
CA VAL A 227 -32.90 -49.70 18.44
C VAL A 227 -33.80 -49.02 17.42
N GLU A 228 -35.06 -49.44 17.40
CA GLU A 228 -36.10 -48.59 16.83
C GLU A 228 -35.93 -47.22 17.49
N ASP A 229 -35.70 -46.21 16.66
CA ASP A 229 -35.94 -44.84 17.06
C ASP A 229 -37.41 -44.78 17.48
N GLY A 230 -37.64 -44.56 18.77
CA GLY A 230 -38.92 -44.75 19.46
C GLY A 230 -40.01 -43.79 18.98
N THR A 231 -40.51 -44.04 17.79
CA THR A 231 -41.85 -43.65 17.32
C THR A 231 -42.66 -44.85 16.85
N GLY A 232 -42.16 -46.07 17.11
CA GLY A 232 -42.88 -47.33 17.03
C GLY A 232 -43.71 -47.59 18.28
N LYS A 233 -45.01 -47.79 18.09
CA LYS A 233 -46.00 -48.04 19.14
C LYS A 233 -45.85 -49.47 19.72
N GLU A 234 -44.86 -49.71 20.55
CA GLU A 234 -44.88 -50.87 21.46
C GLU A 234 -45.12 -50.37 22.88
N LYS A 235 -46.39 -50.43 23.30
CA LYS A 235 -46.73 -50.34 24.71
C LYS A 235 -46.27 -51.65 25.35
N ASP A 236 -45.13 -51.59 26.03
CA ASP A 236 -44.64 -52.64 26.91
C ASP A 236 -45.83 -53.22 27.70
N GLU A 237 -46.09 -54.52 27.65
CA GLU A 237 -47.21 -55.13 28.40
C GLU A 237 -47.16 -54.77 29.89
N LYS A 238 -45.94 -54.53 30.40
CA LYS A 238 -45.67 -53.99 31.74
C LYS A 238 -46.18 -52.56 31.91
N PHE A 239 -45.95 -51.68 30.92
CA PHE A 239 -46.47 -50.32 30.88
C PHE A 239 -47.98 -50.31 30.73
N ASP A 240 -48.55 -51.19 29.91
CA ASP A 240 -50.01 -51.33 29.76
C ASP A 240 -50.66 -51.92 31.03
N CYS A 241 -49.95 -52.79 31.75
CA CYS A 241 -50.38 -53.29 33.05
C CYS A 241 -50.32 -52.19 34.13
N LEU A 242 -49.28 -51.35 34.10
CA LEU A 242 -49.16 -50.17 34.96
C LEU A 242 -50.25 -49.13 34.64
N LEU A 243 -50.51 -48.85 33.36
CA LEU A 243 -51.57 -47.95 32.92
C LEU A 243 -52.95 -48.50 33.28
N LYS A 244 -53.22 -49.80 33.12
CA LYS A 244 -54.46 -50.45 33.60
C LYS A 244 -54.59 -50.41 35.12
N THR A 245 -53.48 -50.50 35.85
CA THR A 245 -53.49 -50.41 37.32
C THR A 245 -53.78 -48.98 37.78
N LEU A 246 -53.17 -47.99 37.12
CA LEU A 246 -53.45 -46.57 37.34
C LEU A 246 -54.87 -46.19 36.94
N GLU A 247 -55.39 -46.74 35.84
CA GLU A 247 -56.76 -46.54 35.38
C GLU A 247 -57.78 -47.19 36.33
N LYS A 248 -57.49 -48.38 36.89
CA LYS A 248 -58.29 -48.99 37.97
C LYS A 248 -58.26 -48.15 39.26
N LEU A 249 -57.12 -47.56 39.61
CA LEU A 249 -56.99 -46.66 40.76
C LEU A 249 -57.72 -45.33 40.52
N LEU A 250 -57.71 -44.80 39.30
CA LEU A 250 -58.45 -43.59 38.94
C LEU A 250 -59.96 -43.85 38.95
N ASN A 251 -60.41 -44.98 38.39
CA ASN A 251 -61.82 -45.35 38.33
C ASN A 251 -62.40 -45.68 39.71
N SER A 252 -61.61 -46.27 40.63
CA SER A 252 -62.04 -46.42 42.03
C SER A 252 -62.08 -45.07 42.78
N HIS A 253 -61.24 -44.10 42.40
CA HIS A 253 -61.26 -42.75 42.97
C HIS A 253 -62.38 -41.86 42.40
N VAL A 254 -62.79 -42.07 41.14
CA VAL A 254 -63.91 -41.35 40.47
C VAL A 254 -65.27 -42.00 40.80
N ALA A 255 -65.32 -43.29 41.13
CA ALA A 255 -66.52 -43.95 41.66
C ALA A 255 -66.84 -43.57 43.12
N GLY A 256 -65.94 -42.85 43.82
CA GLY A 256 -66.07 -42.52 45.26
C GLY A 256 -66.52 -41.09 45.61
N LYS A 257 -66.62 -40.16 44.65
CA LYS A 257 -67.06 -38.77 44.94
C LYS A 257 -67.94 -38.18 43.85
N LYS A 258 -69.18 -38.70 43.75
CA LYS A 258 -70.32 -37.89 43.32
C LYS A 258 -70.99 -37.35 44.58
N ASN A 259 -70.74 -36.08 44.92
CA ASN A 259 -71.59 -35.34 45.85
C ASN A 259 -72.96 -35.17 45.20
N THR A 260 -73.85 -36.15 45.36
CA THR A 260 -75.28 -35.94 45.19
C THR A 260 -75.77 -35.16 46.40
N PRO A 261 -76.45 -34.00 46.23
CA PRO A 261 -77.18 -33.41 47.33
C PRO A 261 -78.24 -34.42 47.77
N ARG A 262 -78.21 -34.86 49.03
CA ARG A 262 -79.31 -35.62 49.65
C ARG A 262 -80.59 -34.81 49.51
N ARG A 263 -81.42 -35.09 48.49
CA ARG A 263 -82.77 -34.54 48.39
C ARG A 263 -83.65 -35.23 49.43
N ASN A 264 -84.02 -34.51 50.48
CA ASN A 264 -84.93 -34.99 51.50
C ASN A 264 -86.35 -35.12 50.89
N PRO A 265 -86.98 -36.31 50.86
CA PRO A 265 -88.30 -36.52 50.25
C PRO A 265 -89.44 -35.75 50.94
N ASN A 266 -89.23 -35.31 52.17
CA ASN A 266 -90.25 -34.61 52.98
C ASN A 266 -90.27 -33.09 52.79
N VAL A 267 -89.47 -32.52 51.89
CA VAL A 267 -89.53 -31.08 51.63
C VAL A 267 -90.81 -30.71 50.87
N THR A 268 -91.61 -29.80 51.42
CA THR A 268 -92.79 -29.23 50.76
C THR A 268 -92.43 -27.97 49.97
N CYS A 269 -92.90 -27.89 48.74
CA CYS A 269 -92.72 -26.71 47.91
C CYS A 269 -93.63 -25.58 48.42
N TRP A 270 -93.06 -24.42 48.76
CA TRP A 270 -93.82 -23.27 49.27
C TRP A 270 -94.72 -22.59 48.22
N LYS A 271 -94.55 -22.93 46.92
CA LYS A 271 -95.37 -22.38 45.82
C LYS A 271 -96.64 -23.20 45.56
N CYS A 272 -96.56 -24.53 45.63
CA CYS A 272 -97.68 -25.43 45.28
C CYS A 272 -98.08 -26.40 46.42
N ASN A 273 -97.43 -26.30 47.58
CA ASN A 273 -97.61 -27.15 48.78
C ASN A 273 -97.48 -28.67 48.55
N LYS A 274 -96.94 -29.13 47.42
CA LYS A 274 -96.63 -30.55 47.16
C LYS A 274 -95.26 -30.95 47.71
N LYS A 275 -95.15 -32.17 48.24
CA LYS A 275 -93.89 -32.74 48.77
C LYS A 275 -92.95 -33.20 47.64
N GLY A 276 -91.65 -33.25 47.91
CA GLY A 276 -90.61 -33.84 47.06
C GLY A 276 -89.74 -32.87 46.26
N HIS A 277 -90.02 -31.56 46.29
CA HIS A 277 -89.20 -30.53 45.64
C HIS A 277 -89.35 -29.17 46.34
N VAL A 278 -88.43 -28.23 46.09
CA VAL A 278 -88.48 -26.84 46.59
C VAL A 278 -88.98 -25.87 45.51
N GLN A 279 -89.41 -24.67 45.89
CA GLN A 279 -90.01 -23.67 45.00
C GLN A 279 -89.22 -23.38 43.71
N ARG A 280 -87.88 -23.42 43.76
CA ARG A 280 -87.02 -23.19 42.59
C ARG A 280 -87.12 -24.28 41.51
N GLU A 281 -87.57 -25.47 41.89
CA GLU A 281 -87.71 -26.64 41.00
C GLU A 281 -89.19 -26.89 40.63
N CYS A 282 -90.09 -25.97 40.97
CA CYS A 282 -91.52 -26.14 40.78
C CYS A 282 -91.96 -25.81 39.35
N GLN A 283 -92.34 -26.83 38.58
CA GLN A 283 -92.75 -26.72 37.16
C GLN A 283 -94.20 -26.23 36.95
N THR A 284 -94.89 -25.75 37.99
CA THR A 284 -96.24 -25.19 37.84
C THR A 284 -96.19 -23.70 37.48
N ILE A 285 -96.71 -23.40 36.29
CA ILE A 285 -96.90 -22.05 35.74
C ILE A 285 -98.27 -21.57 36.25
N SER A 286 -98.28 -20.55 37.12
CA SER A 286 -99.52 -19.88 37.52
C SER A 286 -100.11 -19.14 36.32
N PRO A 287 -101.44 -18.99 36.19
CA PRO A 287 -102.03 -18.26 35.08
C PRO A 287 -101.57 -16.80 35.15
N ILE A 288 -100.97 -16.33 34.06
CA ILE A 288 -100.54 -14.94 33.87
C ILE A 288 -101.81 -14.10 33.89
N GLN A 289 -101.94 -13.18 34.85
CA GLN A 289 -102.91 -12.09 34.73
C GLN A 289 -102.27 -10.98 33.87
N GLU A 290 -103.02 -10.59 32.85
CA GLU A 290 -102.76 -9.50 31.92
C GLU A 290 -102.48 -8.17 32.67
N ASN A 291 -101.43 -7.48 32.23
CA ASN A 291 -101.59 -6.42 31.23
C ASN A 291 -100.42 -6.46 30.25
#